data_AF-A0ABD0YM93-F1
#
_entry.id   AF-A0ABD0YM93-F1
#
_cell.length_a   1.000
_cell.length_b   1.000
_cell.length_c   1.000
_cell.angle_alpha   90.00
_cell.angle_beta   90.00
_cell.angle_gamma   90.00
#
_symmetry.space_group_name_H-M   'P 1'
#
loop_
_entity.id
_entity.type
_entity.pdbx_description
1 polymer ?
#
loop_
_entity_poly.entity_id
_entity_poly.type
_entity_poly.pdbx_seq_one_letter_code
_entity_poly.pdbx_strand_id
1 'polypeptide(L)'
;FTGQHYYLNIYTKESQWDRPEKPAEPAGGGGGPEQVQCSHLLVKHEQSRRPSSWREDKIVRTKEEALELIKSYREQIASGRASFAELAQKYSDCSSSKRGGDLGPFGHGTMQKPFEQAAFSLKVGELSEPVHTDSGVHIILRTA
;
A
#
# COMPACT_ATOMS: atom_id res chain seq x y z
N PHE A 1 -5.57 -3.60 -48.93
CA PHE A 1 -5.88 -2.98 -47.63
C PHE A 1 -6.86 -3.87 -46.89
N THR A 2 -6.39 -4.72 -45.98
CA THR A 2 -7.25 -5.62 -45.19
C THR A 2 -7.95 -4.80 -44.12
N GLY A 3 -9.22 -4.46 -44.35
CA GLY A 3 -10.06 -3.74 -43.40
C GLY A 3 -10.41 -4.62 -42.21
N GLN A 4 -9.48 -4.81 -41.28
CA GLN A 4 -9.73 -5.52 -40.04
C GLN A 4 -10.58 -4.63 -39.14
N HIS A 5 -11.73 -5.17 -38.70
CA HIS A 5 -12.62 -4.51 -37.76
C HIS A 5 -12.06 -4.66 -36.34
N TYR A 6 -12.07 -3.58 -35.57
CA TYR A 6 -11.71 -3.56 -34.16
C TYR A 6 -12.84 -2.93 -33.34
N TYR A 7 -12.86 -3.22 -32.05
CA TYR A 7 -13.80 -2.65 -31.09
C TYR A 7 -13.06 -1.61 -30.26
N LEU A 8 -13.56 -0.37 -30.25
CA LEU A 8 -13.06 0.70 -29.40
C LEU A 8 -14.02 0.91 -28.23
N ASN A 9 -13.49 0.77 -27.02
CA ASN A 9 -14.21 1.13 -25.82
C ASN A 9 -14.22 2.65 -25.66
N ILE A 10 -15.35 3.30 -25.93
CA ILE A 10 -15.45 4.77 -25.86
C ILE A 10 -15.24 5.32 -24.45
N TYR A 11 -15.44 4.49 -23.42
CA TYR A 11 -15.28 4.84 -22.01
C TYR A 11 -13.84 4.66 -21.55
N THR A 12 -13.18 3.53 -21.86
CA THR A 12 -11.79 3.26 -21.42
C THR A 12 -10.71 3.69 -22.41
N LYS A 13 -11.10 4.06 -23.64
CA LYS A 13 -10.20 4.36 -24.78
C LYS A 13 -9.34 3.18 -25.24
N GLU A 14 -9.64 1.98 -24.78
CA GLU A 14 -8.93 0.76 -25.18
C GLU A 14 -9.50 0.19 -26.47
N SER A 15 -8.62 -0.34 -27.32
CA SER A 15 -8.98 -1.06 -28.54
C SER A 15 -8.70 -2.55 -28.39
N GLN A 16 -9.61 -3.38 -28.90
CA GLN A 16 -9.48 -4.83 -28.92
C GLN A 16 -9.99 -5.40 -30.26
N TRP A 17 -9.37 -6.49 -30.71
CA TRP A 17 -9.76 -7.17 -31.96
C TRP A 17 -10.94 -8.11 -31.77
N ASP A 18 -10.98 -8.81 -30.63
CA ASP A 18 -12.08 -9.70 -30.27
C ASP A 18 -13.31 -8.92 -29.80
N ARG A 19 -14.50 -9.40 -30.18
CA ARG A 19 -15.76 -8.80 -29.75
C ARG A 19 -15.90 -8.92 -28.22
N PRO A 20 -16.08 -7.82 -27.47
CA PRO A 20 -16.28 -7.91 -26.04
C PRO A 20 -17.59 -8.64 -25.73
N GLU A 21 -17.50 -9.73 -24.96
CA GLU A 21 -18.66 -10.48 -24.46
C GLU A 21 -19.25 -9.88 -23.19
N LYS A 22 -18.48 -9.04 -22.50
CA LYS A 22 -18.86 -8.36 -21.25
C LYS A 22 -18.89 -6.85 -21.47
N PRO A 23 -19.76 -6.11 -20.74
CA PRO A 23 -19.69 -4.66 -20.72
C PRO A 23 -18.28 -4.19 -20.38
N ALA A 24 -17.88 -3.07 -20.99
CA ALA A 24 -16.70 -2.32 -20.61
C ALA A 24 -16.67 -2.11 -19.08
N GLU A 25 -15.77 -2.79 -18.38
CA GLU A 25 -15.45 -2.39 -17.01
C GLU A 25 -14.75 -1.03 -17.12
N PRO A 26 -15.22 0.00 -16.40
CA PRO A 26 -14.57 1.29 -16.42
C PRO A 26 -13.11 1.09 -16.02
N ALA A 27 -12.18 1.50 -16.88
CA ALA A 27 -10.77 1.61 -16.56
C ALA A 27 -10.66 2.56 -15.36
N GLY A 28 -10.62 1.98 -14.16
CA GLY A 28 -10.47 2.67 -12.89
C GLY A 28 -11.65 3.53 -12.43
N GLY A 29 -12.88 3.01 -12.35
CA GLY A 29 -13.96 3.77 -11.70
C GLY A 29 -15.19 2.98 -11.28
N GLY A 30 -15.31 2.65 -9.98
CA GLY A 30 -16.62 2.55 -9.33
C GLY A 30 -17.09 1.18 -8.84
N GLY A 31 -16.20 0.32 -8.33
CA GLY A 31 -16.60 -0.89 -7.61
C GLY A 31 -15.73 -1.24 -6.40
N GLY A 32 -14.72 -0.43 -6.11
CA GLY A 32 -13.91 -0.56 -4.91
C GLY A 32 -14.63 0.03 -3.68
N PRO A 33 -14.29 -0.42 -2.46
CA PRO A 33 -14.84 0.18 -1.26
C PRO A 33 -14.53 1.69 -1.24
N GLU A 34 -15.50 2.56 -0.92
CA GLU A 34 -15.27 4.02 -0.87
C GLU A 34 -14.22 4.41 0.18
N GLN A 35 -14.09 3.58 1.22
CA GLN A 35 -13.12 3.72 2.30
C GLN A 35 -12.56 2.35 2.67
N VAL A 36 -11.27 2.32 3.00
CA VAL A 36 -10.60 1.16 3.59
C VAL A 36 -10.06 1.52 4.95
N GLN A 37 -9.96 0.54 5.84
CA GLN A 37 -9.22 0.72 7.09
C GLN A 37 -7.94 -0.11 7.02
N CYS A 38 -6.82 0.52 7.34
CA CYS A 38 -5.54 -0.17 7.37
C CYS A 38 -4.71 0.19 8.58
N SER A 39 -3.92 -0.77 9.02
CA SER A 39 -2.77 -0.55 9.89
C SER A 39 -1.50 -0.55 9.05
N HIS A 40 -0.52 0.26 9.43
CA HIS A 40 0.77 0.27 8.76
C HIS A 40 1.95 0.19 9.73
N LEU A 41 3.06 -0.35 9.23
CA LEU A 41 4.37 -0.31 9.87
C LEU A 41 5.31 0.40 8.91
N LEU A 42 5.66 1.65 9.26
CA LEU A 42 6.63 2.46 8.53
C LEU A 42 8.04 2.29 9.11
N VAL A 43 9.03 1.98 8.27
CA VAL A 43 10.45 2.15 8.57
C VAL A 43 11.01 3.23 7.67
N LYS A 44 11.54 4.29 8.29
CA LYS A 44 12.19 5.39 7.58
C LYS A 44 13.64 5.06 7.27
N HIS A 45 14.19 5.80 6.32
CA HIS A 45 15.60 5.80 5.92
C HIS A 45 16.10 7.23 5.73
N GLU A 46 17.40 7.40 5.51
CA GLU A 46 18.05 8.72 5.35
C GLU A 46 17.41 9.58 4.24
N GLN A 47 16.95 8.95 3.16
CA GLN A 47 16.27 9.63 2.03
C GLN A 47 14.76 9.86 2.26
N SER A 48 14.21 9.53 3.43
CA SER A 48 12.81 9.82 3.73
C SER A 48 12.59 11.33 3.84
N ARG A 49 11.44 11.84 3.37
CA ARG A 49 11.09 13.29 3.40
C ARG A 49 11.32 13.95 4.77
N ARG A 50 11.15 13.19 5.85
CA ARG A 50 11.49 13.61 7.22
C ARG A 50 12.24 12.46 7.92
N PRO A 51 13.58 12.42 7.89
CA PRO A 51 14.40 11.34 8.44
C PRO A 51 14.54 11.48 9.97
N SER A 52 13.40 11.51 10.65
CA SER A 52 13.25 11.69 12.09
C SER A 52 11.92 11.08 12.52
N SER A 53 11.90 10.38 13.65
CA SER A 53 10.70 9.79 14.23
C SER A 53 10.67 9.98 15.76
N TRP A 54 9.63 9.47 16.39
CA TRP A 54 9.55 9.44 17.86
C TRP A 54 10.57 8.46 18.47
N ARG A 55 11.11 7.53 17.68
CA ARG A 55 12.10 6.53 18.12
C ARG A 55 13.51 7.06 18.02
N GLU A 56 13.77 7.89 17.01
CA GLU A 56 15.11 8.34 16.67
C GLU A 56 15.05 9.75 16.08
N ASP A 57 15.80 10.68 16.66
CA ASP A 57 15.80 12.08 16.24
C ASP A 57 16.37 12.25 14.82
N LYS A 58 17.41 11.49 14.48
CA LYS A 58 18.05 11.48 13.17
C LYS A 58 18.22 10.05 12.66
N ILE A 59 17.51 9.74 11.58
CA ILE A 59 17.53 8.43 10.93
C ILE A 59 18.59 8.42 9.84
N VAL A 60 19.63 7.60 10.01
CA VAL A 60 20.78 7.50 9.09
C VAL A 60 20.85 6.20 8.30
N ARG A 61 19.93 5.26 8.56
CA ARG A 61 19.90 3.96 7.89
C ARG A 61 19.58 4.11 6.40
N THR A 62 20.13 3.23 5.58
CA THR A 62 19.93 3.23 4.13
C THR A 62 18.53 2.73 3.78
N LYS A 63 18.14 2.92 2.51
CA LYS A 63 16.86 2.42 1.99
C LYS A 63 16.84 0.88 1.99
N GLU A 64 17.99 0.27 1.74
CA GLU A 64 18.19 -1.17 1.70
C GLU A 64 18.03 -1.77 3.10
N GLU A 65 18.66 -1.17 4.12
CA GLU A 65 18.49 -1.57 5.52
C GLU A 65 17.02 -1.44 5.98
N ALA A 66 16.35 -0.34 5.60
CA ALA A 66 14.93 -0.17 5.89
C ALA A 66 14.06 -1.26 5.24
N LEU A 67 14.39 -1.66 4.01
CA LEU A 67 13.71 -2.75 3.30
C LEU A 67 13.95 -4.10 3.97
N GLU A 68 15.17 -4.40 4.39
CA GLU A 68 15.50 -5.65 5.09
C GLU A 68 14.77 -5.76 6.44
N LEU A 69 14.74 -4.67 7.21
CA LEU A 69 13.97 -4.61 8.47
C LEU A 69 12.49 -4.89 8.21
N ILE A 70 11.91 -4.22 7.20
CA ILE A 70 10.52 -4.44 6.79
C ILE A 70 10.30 -5.90 6.40
N LYS A 71 11.14 -6.49 5.53
CA LYS A 71 11.01 -7.91 5.15
C LYS A 71 11.04 -8.83 6.37
N SER A 72 11.95 -8.60 7.31
CA SER A 72 12.04 -9.37 8.55
C SER A 72 10.76 -9.25 9.40
N TYR A 73 10.20 -8.05 9.56
CA TYR A 73 8.95 -7.86 10.29
C TYR A 73 7.77 -8.55 9.60
N ARG A 74 7.70 -8.45 8.27
CA ARG A 74 6.68 -9.12 7.46
C ARG A 74 6.73 -10.63 7.64
N GLU A 75 7.93 -11.23 7.65
CA GLU A 75 8.13 -12.67 7.90
C GLU A 75 7.70 -13.08 9.32
N GLN A 76 8.02 -12.27 10.34
CA GLN A 76 7.58 -12.53 11.72
C GLN A 76 6.06 -12.50 11.85
N ILE A 77 5.39 -11.57 11.17
CA ILE A 77 3.92 -11.48 11.12
C ILE A 77 3.33 -12.68 10.37
N ALA A 78 3.86 -12.99 9.18
CA ALA A 78 3.36 -14.08 8.36
C ALA A 78 3.56 -15.47 9.00
N SER A 79 4.63 -15.64 9.79
CA SER A 79 4.88 -16.87 10.55
C SER A 79 4.13 -16.93 11.89
N GLY A 80 3.40 -15.87 12.27
CA GLY A 80 2.67 -15.81 13.54
C GLY A 80 3.56 -15.67 14.78
N ARG A 81 4.86 -15.37 14.63
CA ARG A 81 5.79 -15.19 15.76
C ARG A 81 5.54 -13.89 16.54
N ALA A 82 5.01 -12.88 15.88
CA ALA A 82 4.64 -11.60 16.46
C ALA A 82 3.39 -11.05 15.76
N SER A 83 2.56 -10.32 16.49
CA SER A 83 1.42 -9.63 15.88
C SER A 83 1.85 -8.35 15.16
N PHE A 84 1.05 -7.92 14.17
CA PHE A 84 1.27 -6.66 13.46
C PHE A 84 1.33 -5.48 14.43
N ALA A 85 0.38 -5.43 15.37
CA ALA A 85 0.25 -4.33 16.32
C ALA A 85 1.46 -4.22 17.27
N GLU A 86 2.05 -5.34 17.69
CA GLU A 86 3.26 -5.34 18.53
C GLU A 86 4.46 -4.79 17.77
N LEU A 87 4.70 -5.26 16.54
CA LEU A 87 5.81 -4.78 15.73
C LEU A 87 5.63 -3.31 15.34
N ALA A 88 4.40 -2.89 15.01
CA ALA A 88 4.10 -1.50 14.70
C ALA A 88 4.32 -0.57 15.91
N GLN A 89 3.90 -0.97 17.11
CA GLN A 89 4.16 -0.22 18.34
C GLN A 89 5.65 -0.05 18.62
N LYS A 90 6.44 -1.12 18.43
CA LYS A 90 7.85 -1.15 18.82
C LYS A 90 8.78 -0.54 17.77
N TYR A 91 8.49 -0.76 16.49
CA TYR A 91 9.42 -0.49 15.39
C TYR A 91 8.93 0.56 14.39
N SER A 92 7.64 0.92 14.38
CA SER A 92 7.18 1.91 13.41
C SER A 92 7.68 3.32 13.72
N ASP A 93 8.22 3.98 12.71
CA ASP A 93 8.64 5.38 12.72
C ASP A 93 7.48 6.37 12.49
N CYS A 94 6.24 5.88 12.44
CA CYS A 94 5.03 6.70 12.39
C CYS A 94 4.45 6.90 13.80
N SER A 95 3.75 8.02 14.02
CA SER A 95 3.02 8.29 15.27
C SER A 95 1.82 7.36 15.48
N SER A 96 1.33 6.70 14.42
CA SER A 96 0.31 5.65 14.49
C SER A 96 0.78 4.41 15.26
N SER A 97 2.09 4.28 15.54
CA SER A 97 2.65 3.22 16.40
C SER A 97 1.90 3.09 17.71
N LYS A 98 1.49 4.21 18.33
CA LYS A 98 0.72 4.25 19.60
C LYS A 98 -0.62 3.52 19.54
N ARG A 99 -1.18 3.29 18.34
CA ARG A 99 -2.43 2.56 18.10
C ARG A 99 -2.19 1.23 17.37
N GLY A 100 -1.01 0.62 17.53
CA GLY A 100 -0.69 -0.62 16.81
C GLY A 100 -0.56 -0.42 15.29
N GLY A 101 -0.27 0.81 14.84
CA GLY A 101 -0.17 1.14 13.43
C GLY A 101 -1.49 1.53 12.77
N ASP A 102 -2.62 1.51 13.49
CA ASP A 102 -3.94 1.83 12.93
C ASP A 102 -4.03 3.29 12.46
N LEU A 103 -4.39 3.46 11.18
CA LEU A 103 -4.59 4.75 10.54
C LEU A 103 -6.05 5.20 10.58
N GLY A 104 -6.98 4.32 10.99
CA GLY A 104 -8.40 4.55 10.85
C GLY A 104 -8.87 4.43 9.38
N PRO A 105 -10.18 4.60 9.13
CA PRO A 105 -10.72 4.55 7.79
C PRO A 105 -10.27 5.75 6.96
N PHE A 106 -9.89 5.52 5.71
CA PHE A 106 -9.54 6.57 4.76
C PHE A 106 -10.07 6.24 3.36
N GLY A 107 -10.42 7.30 2.62
CA GLY A 107 -10.82 7.23 1.22
C GLY A 107 -9.70 7.58 0.27
N HIS A 108 -9.99 7.52 -1.03
CA HIS A 108 -9.10 7.95 -2.09
C HIS A 108 -8.65 9.41 -1.95
N GLY A 109 -7.40 9.70 -2.31
CA GLY A 109 -6.78 11.02 -2.24
C GLY A 109 -6.25 11.41 -0.85
N THR A 110 -6.42 10.57 0.17
CA THR A 110 -5.99 10.88 1.54
C THR A 110 -4.53 10.50 1.80
N MET A 111 -4.06 9.43 1.16
CA MET A 111 -2.72 8.86 1.36
C MET A 111 -1.82 9.07 0.14
N GLN A 112 -0.52 8.85 0.29
CA GLN A 112 0.40 8.87 -0.85
C GLN A 112 0.02 7.79 -1.87
N LYS A 113 0.10 8.13 -3.16
CA LYS A 113 -0.39 7.29 -4.25
C LYS A 113 0.08 5.82 -4.20
N PRO A 114 1.36 5.50 -3.91
CA PRO A 114 1.79 4.10 -3.80
C PRO A 114 1.17 3.37 -2.60
N PHE A 115 0.99 4.08 -1.48
CA PHE A 115 0.36 3.53 -0.28
C PHE A 115 -1.12 3.25 -0.52
N GLU A 116 -1.82 4.21 -1.14
CA GLU A 116 -3.23 4.08 -1.49
C GLU A 116 -3.44 2.90 -2.44
N GLN A 117 -2.68 2.84 -3.54
CA GLN A 117 -2.81 1.75 -4.51
C GLN A 117 -2.63 0.38 -3.86
N ALA A 118 -1.63 0.23 -2.97
CA ALA A 118 -1.45 -1.00 -2.22
C ALA A 118 -2.63 -1.27 -1.28
N ALA A 119 -3.03 -0.29 -0.44
CA ALA A 119 -4.11 -0.45 0.53
C ALA A 119 -5.45 -0.87 -0.10
N PHE A 120 -5.83 -0.23 -1.22
CA PHE A 120 -7.07 -0.55 -1.93
C PHE A 120 -7.01 -1.85 -2.73
N SER A 121 -5.81 -2.33 -3.06
CA SER A 121 -5.62 -3.63 -3.75
C SER A 121 -5.64 -4.82 -2.78
N LEU A 122 -5.43 -4.59 -1.47
CA LEU A 122 -5.47 -5.63 -0.45
C LEU A 122 -6.90 -6.05 -0.13
N LYS A 123 -7.08 -7.33 0.19
CA LYS A 123 -8.30 -7.85 0.82
C LYS A 123 -8.26 -7.62 2.33
N VAL A 124 -9.43 -7.66 2.97
CA VAL A 124 -9.52 -7.58 4.43
C VAL A 124 -8.75 -8.74 5.07
N GLY A 125 -7.85 -8.42 6.00
CA GLY A 125 -6.93 -9.35 6.64
C GLY A 125 -5.62 -9.60 5.87
N GLU A 126 -5.46 -9.03 4.68
CA GLU A 126 -4.29 -9.24 3.83
C GLU A 126 -3.13 -8.31 4.21
N LEU A 127 -1.92 -8.88 4.23
CA LEU A 127 -0.67 -8.19 4.49
C LEU A 127 0.03 -7.88 3.17
N SER A 128 0.44 -6.63 2.98
CA SER A 128 1.10 -6.19 1.76
C SER A 128 2.56 -6.64 1.66
N GLU A 129 3.06 -6.63 0.43
CA GLU A 129 4.49 -6.54 0.17
C GLU A 129 5.04 -5.15 0.58
N PRO A 130 6.37 -4.99 0.69
CA PRO A 130 6.98 -3.71 1.05
C PRO A 130 6.60 -2.59 0.07
N VAL A 131 5.96 -1.54 0.58
CA VAL A 131 5.49 -0.39 -0.20
C VAL A 131 6.42 0.80 0.00
N HIS A 132 6.98 1.31 -1.09
CA HIS A 132 7.85 2.48 -1.05
C HIS A 132 7.07 3.78 -1.26
N THR A 133 7.36 4.77 -0.42
CA THR A 133 6.77 6.12 -0.48
C THR A 133 7.84 7.15 -0.13
N ASP A 134 7.53 8.44 -0.29
CA ASP A 134 8.44 9.52 0.12
C ASP A 134 8.67 9.53 1.65
N SER A 135 7.77 8.91 2.41
CA SER A 135 7.92 8.76 3.86
C SER A 135 8.84 7.64 4.29
N GLY A 136 9.19 6.70 3.41
CA GLY A 136 9.93 5.49 3.74
C GLY A 136 9.26 4.23 3.21
N VAL A 137 9.61 3.09 3.81
CA VAL A 137 9.11 1.76 3.44
C VAL A 137 8.01 1.33 4.40
N HIS A 138 6.89 0.85 3.88
CA HIS A 138 5.72 0.44 4.66
C HIS A 138 5.38 -1.03 4.45
N ILE A 139 4.82 -1.65 5.48
CA ILE A 139 3.94 -2.80 5.33
C ILE A 139 2.54 -2.35 5.73
N ILE A 140 1.55 -2.77 4.96
CA ILE A 140 0.15 -2.41 5.14
C ILE A 140 -0.62 -3.69 5.47
N LEU A 141 -1.44 -3.65 6.50
CA LEU A 141 -2.42 -4.67 6.82
C LEU A 141 -3.80 -4.04 6.67
N ARG A 142 -4.63 -4.56 5.76
CA ARG A 142 -6.01 -4.08 5.65
C ARG A 142 -6.87 -4.74 6.71
N THR A 143 -7.56 -3.94 7.53
CA THR A 143 -8.40 -4.41 8.63
C THR A 143 -9.90 -4.31 8.32
N ALA A 144 -10.31 -3.44 7.39
CA ALA A 144 -11.67 -3.36 6.84
C ALA A 144 -11.66 -2.88 5.37
#